data_AF-A0A1G4IPJ6-F1
#
_entry.id   AF-A0A1G4IPJ6-F1
#
_cell.length_a   1.000
_cell.length_b   1.000
_cell.length_c   1.000
_cell.angle_alpha   90.00
_cell.angle_beta   90.00
_cell.angle_gamma   90.00
#
_symmetry.space_group_name_H-M   'P 1'
#
loop_
_entity.id
_entity.type
_entity.pdbx_description
1 polymer ?
#
loop_
_entity_poly.entity_id
_entity_poly.type
_entity_poly.pdbx_seq_one_letter_code
_entity_poly.pdbx_strand_id
1 'polypeptide(L)'
;MDYSIVRKNESLALSKWTAQDQILLKVGMTRKTNVLARLLEWENSCKHPVTGIDLSKVNQLYRASHKRSSSSLVRLFQKMSLSDRSRGTVKIRGFRDGGFYVANGRSLELIETQIHQLLWNRYGQGLIYCYGCNNHLNQPKRHREWFMVPLDHVPDIFRAIGAICNGS
;
A
#
# COMPACT_ATOMS: atom_id res chain seq x y z
N MET A 1 -10.63 -22.28 8.54
CA MET A 1 -11.34 -21.10 9.10
C MET A 1 -10.35 -19.96 9.07
N ASP A 2 -10.47 -19.08 8.08
CA ASP A 2 -9.49 -18.01 7.85
C ASP A 2 -9.83 -16.81 8.73
N TYR A 3 -9.12 -16.68 9.85
CA TYR A 3 -9.27 -15.56 10.76
C TYR A 3 -8.31 -14.43 10.37
N SER A 4 -8.82 -13.35 9.78
CA SER A 4 -8.09 -12.09 9.68
C SER A 4 -8.29 -11.30 10.98
N ILE A 5 -7.45 -11.59 11.98
CA ILE A 5 -7.47 -10.91 13.27
C ILE A 5 -6.75 -9.56 13.15
N VAL A 6 -7.47 -8.48 12.83
CA VAL A 6 -7.00 -7.12 13.13
C VAL A 6 -7.41 -6.82 14.58
N ARG A 7 -6.52 -7.15 15.53
CA ARG A 7 -6.75 -6.95 16.97
C ARG A 7 -6.49 -5.48 17.34
N LYS A 8 -7.56 -4.86 17.86
CA LYS A 8 -7.65 -3.61 18.65
C LYS A 8 -7.31 -2.27 17.95
N ASN A 9 -8.25 -1.34 18.09
CA ASN A 9 -8.24 0.05 17.60
C ASN A 9 -7.23 0.94 18.35
N GLU A 10 -5.94 0.67 18.20
CA GLU A 10 -4.89 1.59 18.61
C GLU A 10 -3.94 1.81 17.43
N SER A 11 -3.67 3.06 17.09
CA SER A 11 -2.60 3.39 16.16
C SER A 11 -1.26 2.97 16.77
N LEU A 12 -0.76 1.81 16.36
CA LEU A 12 0.49 1.25 16.85
C LEU A 12 1.68 2.11 16.41
N ALA A 13 2.48 2.57 17.37
CA ALA A 13 3.78 3.17 17.10
C ALA A 13 4.62 2.21 16.23
N LEU A 14 5.37 2.75 15.26
CA LEU A 14 6.16 1.97 14.29
C LEU A 14 7.06 0.91 14.94
N SER A 15 7.51 1.16 16.18
CA SER A 15 8.33 0.25 16.98
C SER A 15 7.62 -1.03 17.44
N LYS A 16 6.28 -1.07 17.46
CA LYS A 16 5.45 -2.19 17.92
C LYS A 16 4.82 -3.01 16.79
N TRP A 17 5.21 -2.76 15.54
CA TRP A 17 4.71 -3.53 14.40
C TRP A 17 5.35 -4.92 14.40
N THR A 18 4.54 -5.95 14.65
CA THR A 18 4.99 -7.36 14.77
C THR A 18 4.73 -8.21 13.53
N ALA A 19 4.27 -7.64 12.41
CA ALA A 19 4.31 -8.32 11.11
C ALA A 19 5.70 -8.08 10.51
N GLN A 20 6.67 -8.93 10.84
CA GLN A 20 8.11 -8.62 10.77
C GLN A 20 8.62 -8.04 9.44
N ASP A 21 7.94 -8.24 8.30
CA ASP A 21 8.28 -7.58 7.04
C ASP A 21 7.05 -7.34 6.15
N GLN A 22 5.84 -7.23 6.70
CA GLN A 22 4.60 -7.11 5.92
C GLN A 22 3.74 -5.91 6.31
N ILE A 23 2.98 -5.41 5.35
CA ILE A 23 1.99 -4.34 5.50
C ILE A 23 0.69 -4.72 4.81
N LEU A 24 -0.43 -4.33 5.41
CA LEU A 24 -1.74 -4.46 4.82
C LEU A 24 -2.09 -3.18 4.04
N LEU A 25 -2.19 -3.28 2.72
CA LEU A 25 -2.50 -2.16 1.82
C LEU A 25 -3.92 -2.23 1.30
N LYS A 26 -4.63 -1.11 1.36
CA LYS A 26 -5.85 -0.90 0.58
C LYS A 26 -5.51 -0.18 -0.71
N VAL A 27 -6.05 -0.64 -1.83
CA VAL A 27 -5.94 0.08 -3.11
C VAL A 27 -7.32 0.36 -3.65
N GLY A 28 -7.60 1.62 -3.98
CA GLY A 28 -8.85 1.98 -4.62
C GLY A 28 -8.79 3.32 -5.34
N MET A 29 -9.76 3.55 -6.21
CA MET A 29 -9.83 4.78 -7.00
C MET A 29 -10.82 5.80 -6.46
N THR A 30 -10.61 7.06 -6.84
CA THR A 30 -11.52 8.15 -6.49
C THR A 30 -11.63 9.16 -7.61
N ARG A 31 -12.86 9.65 -7.83
CA ARG A 31 -13.15 10.82 -8.68
C ARG A 31 -13.10 12.14 -7.89
N LYS A 32 -12.86 12.08 -6.58
CA LYS A 32 -12.72 13.28 -5.75
C LYS A 32 -11.45 14.03 -6.11
N THR A 33 -11.52 15.36 -6.03
CA THR A 33 -10.40 16.26 -6.29
C THR A 33 -9.27 16.12 -5.26
N ASN A 34 -9.56 15.62 -4.06
CA ASN A 34 -8.58 15.44 -3.00
C ASN A 34 -8.59 14.00 -2.46
N VAL A 35 -7.41 13.38 -2.37
CA VAL A 35 -7.20 12.04 -1.81
C VAL A 35 -7.59 11.99 -0.33
N LEU A 36 -7.31 13.04 0.45
CA LEU A 36 -7.67 13.11 1.86
C LEU A 36 -9.17 12.94 2.08
N ALA A 37 -9.99 13.55 1.21
CA ALA A 37 -11.45 13.43 1.29
C ALA A 37 -11.93 11.99 1.04
N ARG A 38 -11.18 11.18 0.28
CA ARG A 38 -11.46 9.75 0.10
C ARG A 38 -11.00 8.93 1.31
N LEU A 39 -9.84 9.25 1.88
CA LEU A 39 -9.35 8.57 3.09
C LEU A 39 -10.33 8.76 4.25
N LEU A 40 -10.81 9.98 4.47
CA LEU A 40 -11.81 10.28 5.52
C LEU A 40 -13.13 9.52 5.30
N GLU A 41 -13.58 9.35 4.05
CA GLU A 41 -14.75 8.51 3.75
C GLU A 41 -14.53 7.05 4.14
N TRP A 42 -13.36 6.51 3.83
CA TRP A 42 -13.01 5.15 4.23
C TRP A 42 -12.96 5.00 5.74
N GLU A 43 -12.36 5.92 6.47
CA GLU A 43 -12.35 5.89 7.94
C GLU A 43 -13.76 5.99 8.51
N ASN A 44 -14.58 6.90 7.98
CA ASN A 44 -15.95 7.10 8.45
C ASN A 44 -16.86 5.92 8.14
N SER A 45 -16.67 5.25 6.99
CA SER A 45 -17.48 4.10 6.58
C SER A 45 -17.01 2.82 7.23
N CYS A 46 -15.70 2.57 7.22
CA CYS A 46 -15.13 1.31 7.70
C CYS A 46 -14.87 1.33 9.22
N LYS A 47 -14.89 2.52 9.85
CA LYS A 47 -14.59 2.74 11.26
C LYS A 47 -13.20 2.27 11.68
N HIS A 48 -12.27 2.21 10.73
CA HIS A 48 -10.87 1.86 10.94
C HIS A 48 -9.98 3.05 10.58
N PRO A 49 -8.93 3.35 11.35
CA PRO A 49 -7.95 4.36 10.97
C PRO A 49 -7.20 3.90 9.71
N VAL A 50 -7.00 4.81 8.76
CA VAL A 50 -6.25 4.53 7.53
C VAL A 50 -5.15 5.58 7.34
N THR A 51 -3.96 5.12 6.99
CA THR A 51 -2.84 6.03 6.68
C THR A 51 -2.62 6.06 5.17
N GLY A 52 -2.78 7.23 4.56
CA GLY A 52 -2.37 7.45 3.17
C GLY A 52 -0.85 7.24 3.02
N ILE A 53 -0.43 6.41 2.09
CA ILE A 53 0.98 6.13 1.82
C ILE A 53 1.47 7.04 0.69
N ASP A 54 2.43 7.90 1.01
CA ASP A 54 3.14 8.74 0.05
C ASP A 54 4.55 8.19 -0.24
N LEU A 55 5.25 8.76 -1.22
CA LEU A 55 6.60 8.34 -1.58
C LEU A 55 7.61 8.47 -0.43
N SER A 56 7.44 9.43 0.49
CA SER A 56 8.32 9.56 1.65
C SER A 56 8.15 8.35 2.57
N LYS A 57 6.91 7.96 2.87
CA LYS A 57 6.59 6.77 3.66
C LYS A 57 7.06 5.49 2.99
N VAL A 58 6.89 5.35 1.67
CA VAL A 58 7.44 4.21 0.91
C VAL A 58 8.95 4.10 1.10
N ASN A 59 9.68 5.22 0.96
CA ASN A 59 11.13 5.24 1.15
C ASN A 59 11.53 4.89 2.59
N GLN A 60 10.76 5.33 3.59
CA GLN A 60 10.99 4.99 4.98
C GLN A 60 10.77 3.49 5.25
N LEU A 61 9.67 2.93 4.75
CA LEU A 61 9.34 1.50 4.86
C LEU A 61 10.42 0.63 4.21
N TYR A 62 10.84 0.99 2.98
CA TYR A 62 11.90 0.28 2.27
C TYR A 62 13.23 0.28 3.04
N ARG A 63 13.63 1.44 3.57
CA ARG A 63 14.85 1.56 4.40
C ARG A 63 14.75 0.76 5.70
N ALA A 64 13.55 0.68 6.30
CA ALA A 64 13.32 -0.06 7.52
C ALA A 64 13.45 -1.58 7.32
N SER A 65 12.95 -2.13 6.21
CA SER A 65 13.11 -3.57 5.90
C SER A 65 14.58 -3.93 5.66
N HIS A 66 15.32 -3.10 4.93
CA HIS A 66 16.72 -3.38 4.58
C HIS A 66 17.71 -3.24 5.74
N LYS A 67 17.38 -2.48 6.79
CA LYS A 67 18.24 -2.35 7.98
C LYS A 67 18.26 -3.61 8.85
N ARG A 68 17.25 -4.48 8.74
CA ARG A 68 17.13 -5.70 9.58
C ARG A 68 17.86 -6.92 9.01
N SER A 69 18.21 -6.91 7.72
CA SER A 69 18.77 -8.07 7.01
C SER A 69 20.31 -8.14 6.95
N SER A 70 21.04 -7.07 7.31
CA SER A 70 22.51 -7.08 7.13
C SER A 70 23.27 -7.66 8.32
N SER A 71 23.96 -8.79 8.12
CA SER A 71 25.02 -9.25 9.02
C SER A 71 26.16 -8.22 9.12
N SER A 72 26.99 -8.28 10.16
CA SER A 72 28.11 -7.34 10.37
C SER A 72 29.08 -7.30 9.17
N LEU A 73 29.27 -8.44 8.49
CA LEU A 73 30.04 -8.55 7.26
C LEU A 73 29.39 -7.81 6.09
N VAL A 74 28.07 -7.94 5.89
CA VAL A 74 27.34 -7.19 4.86
C VAL A 74 27.47 -5.67 5.08
N ARG A 75 27.48 -5.20 6.33
CA ARG A 75 27.72 -3.78 6.65
C ARG A 75 29.13 -3.30 6.29
N LEU A 76 30.14 -4.15 6.42
CA LEU A 76 31.52 -3.85 6.01
C LEU A 76 31.63 -3.78 4.48
N PHE A 77 31.03 -4.73 3.76
CA PHE A 77 31.01 -4.72 2.30
C PHE A 77 30.14 -3.59 1.71
N GLN A 78 29.06 -3.18 2.39
CA GLN A 78 28.24 -2.01 2.00
C GLN A 78 29.02 -0.68 2.05
N LYS A 79 30.08 -0.60 2.87
CA LYS A 79 30.98 0.56 2.88
C LYS A 79 32.04 0.51 1.77
N MET A 80 32.24 -0.66 1.16
CA MET A 80 33.19 -0.87 0.06
C MET A 80 32.52 -0.87 -1.31
N SER A 81 31.19 -0.98 -1.39
CA SER A 81 30.48 -0.70 -2.63
C SER A 81 30.63 0.77 -2.97
N LEU A 82 31.24 1.07 -4.12
CA LEU A 82 31.24 2.41 -4.73
C LEU A 82 29.83 2.96 -4.58
N SER A 83 29.70 4.13 -3.96
CA SER A 83 28.41 4.79 -3.80
C SER A 83 27.82 4.95 -5.19
N ASP A 84 26.88 4.09 -5.55
CA ASP A 84 25.99 4.40 -6.63
C ASP A 84 25.19 5.60 -6.14
N ARG A 85 25.65 6.79 -6.57
CA ARG A 85 25.04 8.09 -6.26
C ARG A 85 23.64 8.21 -6.90
N SER A 86 23.07 7.10 -7.38
CA SER A 86 21.72 6.98 -7.90
C SER A 86 20.78 6.10 -7.05
N ARG A 87 20.98 5.96 -5.73
CA ARG A 87 19.83 5.67 -4.82
C ARG A 87 18.92 6.90 -4.68
N GLY A 88 18.54 7.46 -5.82
CA GLY A 88 17.65 8.59 -5.94
C GLY A 88 16.33 8.24 -5.28
N THR A 89 15.76 9.23 -4.61
CA THR A 89 14.32 9.31 -4.36
C THR A 89 13.58 8.62 -5.50
N VAL A 90 12.83 7.55 -5.20
CA VAL A 90 12.07 6.83 -6.23
C VAL A 90 11.12 7.83 -6.88
N LYS A 91 11.51 8.40 -8.02
CA LYS A 91 10.70 9.35 -8.79
C LYS A 91 9.68 8.54 -9.55
N ILE A 92 8.57 8.22 -8.89
CA ILE A 92 7.48 7.49 -9.50
C ILE A 92 6.65 8.49 -10.29
N ARG A 93 6.71 8.37 -11.62
CA ARG A 93 5.97 9.25 -12.54
C ARG A 93 4.46 9.12 -12.27
N GLY A 94 3.77 10.25 -12.24
CA GLY A 94 2.31 10.30 -12.09
C GLY A 94 1.80 10.25 -10.64
N PHE A 95 2.67 10.17 -9.63
CA PHE A 95 2.26 10.31 -8.23
C PHE A 95 2.34 11.79 -7.80
N ARG A 96 1.20 12.38 -7.45
CA ARG A 96 1.08 13.73 -6.88
C ARG A 96 -0.11 13.81 -5.94
N ASP A 97 -0.12 14.77 -5.01
CA ASP A 97 -1.24 15.01 -4.07
C ASP A 97 -1.73 13.75 -3.32
N GLY A 98 -0.82 12.82 -3.01
CA GLY A 98 -1.12 11.59 -2.29
C GLY A 98 -1.70 10.46 -3.14
N GLY A 99 -1.74 10.56 -4.47
CA GLY A 99 -2.28 9.52 -5.34
C GLY A 99 -1.71 9.49 -6.75
N PHE A 100 -2.11 8.46 -7.50
CA PHE A 100 -1.81 8.33 -8.93
C PHE A 100 -2.95 8.90 -9.77
N TYR A 101 -2.59 9.57 -10.87
CA TYR A 101 -3.55 10.12 -11.81
C TYR A 101 -3.61 9.27 -13.06
N VAL A 102 -4.83 8.98 -13.52
CA VAL A 102 -5.05 8.25 -14.77
C VAL A 102 -4.91 9.21 -15.95
N ALA A 103 -3.96 8.91 -16.84
CA ALA A 103 -3.80 9.65 -18.09
C ALA A 103 -4.91 9.31 -19.11
N ASN A 104 -5.17 10.26 -20.02
CA ASN A 104 -5.94 10.07 -21.25
C ASN A 104 -7.41 9.65 -21.07
N GLY A 105 -8.05 10.05 -19.96
CA GLY A 105 -9.50 9.85 -19.78
C GLY A 105 -9.95 8.39 -19.70
N ARG A 106 -9.04 7.45 -19.43
CA ARG A 106 -9.37 6.02 -19.30
C ARG A 106 -10.33 5.80 -18.13
N SER A 107 -11.21 4.80 -18.27
CA SER A 107 -12.17 4.43 -17.21
C SER A 107 -11.45 4.03 -15.94
N LEU A 108 -11.81 4.67 -14.82
CA LEU A 108 -11.23 4.37 -13.51
C LEU A 108 -11.55 2.93 -13.09
N GLU A 109 -12.71 2.42 -13.46
CA GLU A 109 -13.14 1.06 -13.17
C GLU A 109 -12.24 0.03 -13.85
N LEU A 110 -11.86 0.29 -15.11
CA LEU A 110 -10.92 -0.58 -15.84
C LEU A 110 -9.52 -0.54 -15.21
N ILE A 111 -9.02 0.65 -14.86
CA ILE A 111 -7.70 0.78 -14.24
C ILE A 111 -7.68 0.14 -12.85
N GLU A 112 -8.72 0.34 -12.04
CA GLU A 112 -8.86 -0.29 -10.73
C GLU A 112 -8.88 -1.81 -10.84
N THR A 113 -9.65 -2.34 -11.80
CA THR A 113 -9.70 -3.79 -12.09
C THR A 113 -8.34 -4.34 -12.48
N GLN A 114 -7.59 -3.64 -13.36
CA GLN A 114 -6.24 -4.06 -13.76
C GLN A 114 -5.28 -4.09 -12.58
N ILE A 115 -5.30 -3.05 -11.73
CA ILE A 115 -4.46 -3.00 -10.53
C ILE A 115 -4.82 -4.13 -9.58
N HIS A 116 -6.11 -4.35 -9.31
CA HIS A 116 -6.56 -5.42 -8.43
C HIS A 116 -6.19 -6.80 -8.96
N GLN A 117 -6.40 -7.07 -10.25
CA GLN A 117 -5.99 -8.34 -10.88
C GLN A 117 -4.48 -8.58 -10.77
N LEU A 118 -3.67 -7.57 -11.05
CA LEU A 118 -2.22 -7.66 -10.91
C LEU A 118 -1.83 -8.03 -9.47
N LEU A 119 -2.39 -7.33 -8.49
CA LEU A 119 -2.06 -7.53 -7.09
C LEU A 119 -2.64 -8.84 -6.53
N TRP A 120 -3.82 -9.26 -6.97
CA TRP A 120 -4.40 -10.55 -6.61
C TRP A 120 -3.57 -11.71 -7.15
N ASN A 121 -3.10 -11.63 -8.39
CA ASN A 121 -2.23 -12.65 -8.97
C ASN A 121 -0.90 -12.75 -8.24
N ARG A 122 -0.38 -11.64 -7.70
CA ARG A 122 0.93 -11.59 -7.05
C ARG A 122 0.91 -11.87 -5.55
N TYR A 123 -0.13 -11.44 -4.84
CA TYR A 123 -0.20 -11.46 -3.38
C TYR A 123 -1.46 -12.15 -2.82
N GLY A 124 -2.39 -12.56 -3.70
CA GLY A 124 -3.68 -13.07 -3.30
C GLY A 124 -4.69 -11.97 -2.92
N GLN A 125 -5.89 -12.41 -2.53
CA GLN A 125 -6.97 -11.51 -2.11
C GLN A 125 -6.97 -11.37 -0.58
N GLY A 126 -6.76 -10.16 -0.06
CA GLY A 126 -7.01 -9.85 1.33
C GLY A 126 -8.52 -9.67 1.56
N LEU A 127 -9.14 -10.67 2.19
CA LEU A 127 -10.56 -10.62 2.56
C LEU A 127 -10.69 -10.09 3.98
N ILE A 128 -11.25 -8.88 4.12
CA ILE A 128 -11.44 -8.25 5.43
C ILE A 128 -12.93 -8.15 5.75
N TYR A 129 -13.33 -8.76 6.87
CA TYR A 129 -14.63 -8.52 7.48
C TYR A 129 -14.59 -7.17 8.20
N CYS A 130 -15.32 -6.20 7.67
CA CYS A 130 -15.39 -4.87 8.25
C CYS A 130 -16.61 -4.76 9.15
N TYR A 131 -16.40 -4.37 10.40
CA TYR A 131 -17.50 -4.14 11.34
C TYR A 131 -18.21 -2.80 11.11
N GLY A 132 -17.56 -1.84 10.45
CA GLY A 132 -18.13 -0.52 10.16
C GLY A 132 -19.09 -0.52 8.97
N CYS A 133 -18.93 -1.47 8.05
CA CYS A 133 -19.74 -1.59 6.84
C CYS A 133 -20.68 -2.79 6.94
N ASN A 134 -21.92 -2.62 6.49
CA ASN A 134 -22.88 -3.73 6.36
C ASN A 134 -23.19 -4.04 4.89
N ASN A 135 -23.54 -5.29 4.60
CA ASN A 135 -24.10 -5.71 3.32
C ASN A 135 -25.62 -5.43 3.28
N HIS A 136 -26.27 -5.77 2.17
CA HIS A 136 -27.72 -5.59 1.99
C HIS A 136 -28.57 -6.40 2.98
N LEU A 137 -27.99 -7.40 3.64
CA LEU A 137 -28.61 -8.24 4.67
C LEU A 137 -28.28 -7.76 6.09
N ASN A 138 -27.73 -6.55 6.23
CA ASN A 138 -27.30 -5.94 7.48
C ASN A 138 -26.23 -6.75 8.26
N GLN A 139 -25.42 -7.54 7.55
CA GLN A 139 -24.30 -8.30 8.11
C GLN A 139 -22.96 -7.60 7.79
N PRO A 140 -21.89 -7.83 8.57
CA PRO A 140 -20.57 -7.27 8.31
C PRO A 140 -20.12 -7.48 6.85
N LYS A 141 -19.81 -6.38 6.17
CA LYS A 141 -19.40 -6.39 4.76
C LYS A 141 -17.99 -6.93 4.64
N ARG A 142 -17.77 -7.79 3.64
CA ARG A 142 -16.44 -8.29 3.27
C ARG A 142 -15.82 -7.43 2.18
N HIS A 143 -14.70 -6.78 2.48
CA HIS A 143 -13.89 -6.02 1.52
C HIS A 143 -12.87 -6.93 0.84
N ARG A 144 -12.62 -6.69 -0.45
CA ARG A 144 -11.66 -7.48 -1.26
C ARG A 144 -10.50 -6.64 -1.80
N GLU A 145 -10.53 -5.35 -1.55
CA GLU A 145 -9.55 -4.37 -2.05
C GLU A 145 -8.33 -4.23 -1.14
N TRP A 146 -8.00 -5.27 -0.37
CA TRP A 146 -6.90 -5.30 0.59
C TRP A 146 -5.86 -6.35 0.19
N PHE A 147 -4.59 -6.07 0.49
CA PHE A 147 -3.46 -6.89 0.07
C PHE A 147 -2.44 -6.94 1.21
N MET A 148 -2.08 -8.14 1.66
CA MET A 148 -0.95 -8.32 2.60
C MET A 148 0.33 -8.42 1.79
N VAL A 149 1.22 -7.44 1.90
CA VAL A 149 2.40 -7.34 1.04
C VAL A 149 3.68 -7.19 1.85
N PRO A 150 4.80 -7.76 1.38
CA PRO A 150 6.11 -7.47 1.94
C PRO A 150 6.49 -5.97 1.83
N LEU A 151 7.18 -5.43 2.83
CA LEU A 151 7.58 -4.02 2.91
C LEU A 151 8.55 -3.61 1.79
N ASP A 152 9.44 -4.52 1.40
CA ASP A 152 10.40 -4.35 0.31
C ASP A 152 9.73 -4.33 -1.08
N HIS A 153 8.53 -4.89 -1.20
CA HIS A 153 7.74 -4.88 -2.45
C HIS A 153 6.89 -3.61 -2.63
N VAL A 154 6.70 -2.78 -1.59
CA VAL A 154 5.88 -1.55 -1.67
C VAL A 154 6.34 -0.59 -2.77
N PRO A 155 7.65 -0.32 -2.96
CA PRO A 155 8.12 0.52 -4.07
C PRO A 155 7.75 -0.05 -5.45
N ASP A 156 7.83 -1.37 -5.63
CA ASP A 156 7.49 -2.02 -6.89
C ASP A 156 6.00 -1.91 -7.20
N ILE A 157 5.14 -2.05 -6.17
CA ILE A 157 3.69 -1.84 -6.29
C ILE A 157 3.41 -0.42 -6.78
N PHE A 158 4.06 0.59 -6.21
CA PHE A 158 3.88 1.96 -6.66
C PHE A 158 4.35 2.17 -8.11
N ARG A 159 5.47 1.56 -8.53
CA ARG A 159 5.92 1.63 -9.93
C ARG A 159 4.92 0.96 -10.88
N ALA A 160 4.39 -0.20 -10.50
CA ALA A 160 3.41 -0.93 -11.29
C ALA A 160 2.10 -0.15 -11.43
N ILE A 161 1.58 0.41 -10.33
CA ILE A 161 0.39 1.28 -10.37
C ILE A 161 0.66 2.51 -11.23
N GLY A 162 1.84 3.13 -11.09
CA GLY A 162 2.24 4.26 -11.94
C GLY A 162 2.26 3.91 -13.42
N ALA A 163 2.83 2.76 -13.80
CA ALA A 163 2.84 2.27 -15.19
C ALA A 163 1.42 2.05 -15.72
N ILE A 164 0.58 1.34 -14.96
CA ILE A 164 -0.83 1.09 -15.30
C ILE A 164 -1.59 2.41 -15.48
N CYS A 165 -1.45 3.37 -14.54
CA CYS A 165 -2.09 4.69 -14.58
C CYS A 165 -1.59 5.62 -15.69
N ASN A 166 -0.36 5.41 -16.18
CA ASN A 166 0.19 6.15 -17.32
C ASN A 166 -0.03 5.43 -18.67
N GLY A 167 -0.40 4.14 -18.66
CA GLY A 167 -0.58 3.34 -19.89
C GLY A 167 0.76 2.91 -20.51
N SER A 168 1.77 2.70 -19.66
CA SER A 168 3.14 2.31 -20.02
C SER A 168 3.39 0.84 -19.71
#